data_AF-A0A1C7ECC9-F1
#
_entry.id   AF-A0A1C7ECC9-F1
#
_cell.length_a   1.000
_cell.length_b   1.000
_cell.length_c   1.000
_cell.angle_alpha   90.00
_cell.angle_beta   90.00
_cell.angle_gamma   90.00
#
_symmetry.space_group_name_H-M   'P 1'
#
loop_
_entity.id
_entity.type
_entity.pdbx_description
1 polymer ?
#
loop_
_entity_poly.entity_id
_entity_poly.type
_entity_poly.pdbx_seq_one_letter_code
_entity_poly.pdbx_strand_id
1 'polypeptide(L)'
;MAEFEQAIENFIGHAGFWAPLLFVLLHLIRPLLFLPVIAVCIAGGYLFGFFQGALLSFIGLTLMSYVSYMLINEFPRFRAKLAALKDKWFPDRNLSVSQVMILRVMPFVHFHLLSFYLMEMTNTRREYMYYSALGLIAPAILYTAFGKAISEFPWYATLSMFLLLAAIFSFIDKWHSRKQKLDKT
;
A
#
# COMPACT_ATOMS: atom_id res chain seq x y z
N MET A 1 17.33 -2.43 18.11
CA MET A 1 18.13 -2.14 16.90
C MET A 1 19.02 -3.33 16.58
N ALA A 2 19.98 -3.68 17.46
CA ALA A 2 20.87 -4.83 17.25
C ALA A 2 20.16 -6.18 16.98
N GLU A 3 19.12 -6.55 17.73
CA GLU A 3 18.39 -7.81 17.47
C GLU A 3 17.63 -7.82 16.14
N PHE A 4 17.13 -6.67 15.71
CA PHE A 4 16.41 -6.52 14.44
C PHE A 4 17.38 -6.55 13.25
N GLU A 5 18.51 -5.86 13.37
CA GLU A 5 19.61 -5.89 12.40
C GLU A 5 20.14 -7.32 12.25
N GLN A 6 20.33 -8.04 13.35
CA GLN A 6 20.79 -9.43 13.34
C GLN A 6 19.75 -10.40 12.76
N ALA A 7 18.45 -10.16 12.98
CA ALA A 7 17.39 -10.93 12.34
C ALA A 7 17.34 -10.69 10.82
N ILE A 8 17.57 -9.46 10.37
CA ILE A 8 17.67 -9.13 8.95
C ILE A 8 18.93 -9.72 8.33
N GLU A 9 20.09 -9.58 8.96
CA GLU A 9 21.35 -10.16 8.46
C GLU A 9 21.26 -11.69 8.37
N ASN A 10 20.66 -12.34 9.37
CA ASN A 10 20.39 -13.77 9.32
C ASN A 10 19.37 -14.11 8.23
N PHE A 11 18.31 -13.32 8.06
CA PHE A 11 17.34 -13.56 6.99
C PHE A 11 17.96 -13.41 5.61
N ILE A 12 18.74 -12.35 5.36
CA ILE A 12 19.43 -12.13 4.09
C ILE A 12 20.50 -13.22 3.87
N GLY A 13 21.27 -13.55 4.91
CA GLY A 13 22.33 -14.57 4.87
C GLY A 13 21.80 -15.98 4.58
N HIS A 14 20.64 -16.35 5.15
CA HIS A 14 20.02 -17.66 4.92
C HIS A 14 19.12 -17.68 3.67
N ALA A 15 18.45 -16.58 3.34
CA ALA A 15 17.61 -16.49 2.15
C ALA A 15 18.45 -16.44 0.87
N GLY A 16 19.62 -15.79 0.89
CA GLY A 16 20.57 -15.77 -0.22
C GLY A 16 19.90 -15.56 -1.59
N PHE A 17 20.04 -16.55 -2.47
CA PHE A 17 19.45 -16.57 -3.81
C PHE A 17 17.90 -16.49 -3.82
N TRP A 18 17.22 -16.99 -2.78
CA TRP A 18 15.75 -17.00 -2.69
C TRP A 18 15.15 -15.69 -2.17
N ALA A 19 15.96 -14.76 -1.65
CA ALA A 19 15.47 -13.52 -1.07
C ALA A 19 14.54 -12.72 -2.01
N PRO A 20 14.83 -12.55 -3.32
CA PRO A 20 13.93 -11.85 -4.24
C PRO A 20 12.56 -12.55 -4.40
N LEU A 21 12.54 -13.88 -4.45
CA LEU A 21 11.30 -14.63 -4.57
C LEU A 21 10.46 -14.51 -3.31
N LEU A 22 11.07 -14.68 -2.13
CA LEU A 22 10.38 -14.53 -0.84
C LEU A 22 9.81 -13.12 -0.68
N PHE A 23 10.51 -12.10 -1.18
CA PHE A 23 10.03 -10.73 -1.18
C PHE A 23 8.83 -10.49 -2.11
N VAL A 24 8.80 -11.12 -3.28
CA VAL A 24 7.61 -11.11 -4.16
C VAL A 24 6.44 -11.84 -3.50
N LEU A 25 6.70 -12.96 -2.82
CA LEU A 25 5.67 -13.66 -2.05
C LEU A 25 5.17 -12.83 -0.86
N LEU A 26 6.04 -12.05 -0.22
CA LEU A 26 5.67 -11.12 0.85
C LEU A 26 4.60 -10.13 0.38
N HIS A 27 4.69 -9.66 -0.86
CA HIS A 27 3.65 -8.79 -1.45
C HIS A 27 2.28 -9.46 -1.58
N LEU A 28 2.21 -10.78 -1.69
CA LEU A 28 0.96 -11.53 -1.79
C LEU A 28 0.35 -11.82 -0.41
N ILE A 29 1.20 -12.18 0.55
CA ILE A 29 0.77 -12.52 1.90
C ILE A 29 0.51 -11.30 2.78
N ARG A 30 1.00 -10.10 2.39
CA ARG A 30 0.84 -8.86 3.16
C ARG A 30 -0.58 -8.59 3.68
N PRO A 31 -1.69 -8.87 2.95
CA PRO A 31 -3.03 -8.58 3.48
C PRO A 31 -3.40 -9.52 4.62
N LEU A 32 -2.86 -10.75 4.64
CA LEU A 32 -3.04 -11.71 5.72
C LEU A 32 -2.27 -11.30 6.98
N LEU A 33 -1.13 -10.63 6.77
CA LEU A 33 -0.27 -10.11 7.82
C LEU A 33 -0.63 -8.68 8.25
N PHE A 34 -1.68 -8.09 7.67
CA PHE A 34 -2.06 -6.68 7.86
C PHE A 34 -0.91 -5.68 7.61
N LEU A 35 0.01 -6.04 6.72
CA LEU A 35 1.15 -5.20 6.38
C LEU A 35 0.76 -4.18 5.31
N PRO A 36 1.01 -2.87 5.55
CA PRO A 36 0.71 -1.85 4.57
C PRO A 36 1.69 -1.91 3.40
N VAL A 37 1.20 -1.58 2.20
CA VAL A 37 1.97 -1.64 0.94
C VAL A 37 3.29 -0.86 1.05
N ILE A 38 3.24 0.33 1.63
CA ILE A 38 4.39 1.22 1.80
C ILE A 38 5.52 0.57 2.60
N ALA A 39 5.21 -0.16 3.68
CA ALA A 39 6.22 -0.80 4.51
C ALA A 39 6.97 -1.89 3.73
N VAL A 40 6.24 -2.69 2.95
CA VAL A 40 6.84 -3.76 2.13
C VAL A 40 7.73 -3.18 1.02
N CYS A 41 7.29 -2.12 0.33
CA CYS A 41 8.11 -1.48 -0.70
C CYS A 41 9.38 -0.82 -0.11
N ILE A 42 9.27 -0.15 1.03
CA ILE A 42 10.42 0.44 1.73
C ILE A 42 11.41 -0.65 2.14
N ALA A 43 10.92 -1.77 2.68
CA ALA A 43 11.75 -2.94 2.99
C ALA A 43 12.47 -3.45 1.73
N GLY A 44 11.80 -3.47 0.57
CA GLY A 44 12.43 -3.81 -0.70
C GLY A 44 13.61 -2.89 -1.06
N GLY A 45 13.44 -1.59 -0.89
CA GLY A 45 14.50 -0.62 -1.13
C GLY A 45 15.66 -0.72 -0.16
N TYR A 46 15.38 -1.08 1.09
CA TYR A 46 16.40 -1.32 2.11
C TYR A 46 17.19 -2.62 1.84
N LEU A 47 16.50 -3.71 1.50
CA LEU A 47 17.09 -5.04 1.33
C LEU A 47 17.83 -5.22 -0.01
N PHE A 48 17.27 -4.68 -1.10
CA PHE A 48 17.78 -4.91 -2.48
C PHE A 48 18.30 -3.64 -3.14
N GLY A 49 18.25 -2.50 -2.46
CA GLY A 49 18.54 -1.20 -3.05
C GLY A 49 17.41 -0.68 -3.95
N PHE A 50 17.56 0.55 -4.43
CA PHE A 50 16.49 1.25 -5.15
C PHE A 50 16.04 0.53 -6.44
N PHE A 51 16.96 0.22 -7.35
CA PHE A 51 16.58 -0.32 -8.67
C PHE A 51 15.98 -1.73 -8.57
N GLN A 52 16.67 -2.66 -7.89
CA GLN A 52 16.18 -4.03 -7.75
C GLN A 52 14.95 -4.10 -6.84
N GLY A 53 14.95 -3.36 -5.72
CA GLY A 53 13.80 -3.27 -4.83
C GLY A 53 12.55 -2.73 -5.52
N ALA A 54 12.68 -1.73 -6.40
CA ALA A 54 11.56 -1.15 -7.13
C ALA A 54 11.02 -2.14 -8.17
N LEU A 55 11.90 -2.83 -8.89
CA LEU A 55 11.50 -3.86 -9.86
C LEU A 55 10.78 -5.03 -9.17
N LEU A 56 11.33 -5.54 -8.07
CA LEU A 56 10.72 -6.64 -7.32
C LEU A 56 9.39 -6.21 -6.67
N SER A 57 9.31 -4.97 -6.15
CA SER A 57 8.07 -4.43 -5.60
C SER A 57 7.01 -4.28 -6.69
N PHE A 58 7.40 -3.80 -7.88
CA PHE A 58 6.52 -3.71 -9.03
C PHE A 58 5.96 -5.08 -9.44
N ILE A 59 6.82 -6.11 -9.51
CA ILE A 59 6.40 -7.49 -9.81
C ILE A 59 5.42 -8.00 -8.75
N GLY A 60 5.76 -7.85 -7.46
CA GLY A 60 4.91 -8.27 -6.34
C GLY A 60 3.56 -7.55 -6.32
N LEU A 61 3.54 -6.24 -6.55
CA LEU A 61 2.34 -5.44 -6.67
C LEU A 61 1.46 -5.87 -7.85
N THR A 62 2.08 -6.12 -9.00
CA THR A 62 1.37 -6.55 -10.22
C THR A 62 0.75 -7.93 -10.02
N LEU A 63 1.49 -8.87 -9.41
CA LEU A 63 0.98 -10.20 -9.07
C LEU A 63 -0.16 -10.11 -8.04
N MET A 64 -0.03 -9.24 -7.04
CA MET A 64 -1.10 -8.99 -6.07
C MET A 64 -2.35 -8.38 -6.73
N SER A 65 -2.19 -7.52 -7.74
CA SER A 65 -3.30 -7.00 -8.54
C SER A 65 -4.01 -8.12 -9.31
N TYR A 66 -3.26 -9.06 -9.86
CA TYR A 66 -3.81 -10.23 -10.54
C TYR A 66 -4.60 -11.11 -9.57
N VAL A 67 -4.04 -11.38 -8.38
CA VAL A 67 -4.74 -12.12 -7.32
C VAL A 67 -6.03 -11.39 -6.90
N SER A 68 -5.98 -10.07 -6.71
CA SER A 68 -7.19 -9.28 -6.42
C SER A 68 -8.27 -9.45 -7.48
N TYR A 69 -7.92 -9.40 -8.77
CA TYR A 69 -8.86 -9.60 -9.87
C TYR A 69 -9.53 -10.98 -9.78
N MET A 70 -8.74 -12.03 -9.55
CA MET A 70 -9.28 -13.38 -9.37
C MET A 70 -10.21 -13.47 -8.16
N LEU A 71 -9.79 -12.94 -7.01
CA LEU A 71 -10.61 -12.96 -5.78
C LEU A 71 -11.94 -12.22 -5.97
N ILE A 72 -11.94 -11.10 -6.68
CA ILE A 72 -13.15 -10.31 -6.92
C ILE A 72 -14.11 -11.05 -7.85
N ASN A 73 -13.60 -11.70 -8.90
CA ASN A 73 -14.44 -12.46 -9.84
C ASN A 73 -14.97 -13.76 -9.24
N GLU A 74 -14.15 -14.48 -8.48
CA GLU A 74 -14.50 -15.80 -7.94
C GLU A 74 -15.42 -15.72 -6.72
N PHE A 75 -15.33 -14.65 -5.92
CA PHE A 75 -16.07 -14.52 -4.67
C PHE A 75 -17.09 -13.36 -4.70
N PRO A 76 -18.37 -13.62 -5.08
CA PRO A 76 -19.42 -12.59 -5.15
C PRO A 76 -19.63 -11.83 -3.84
N ARG A 77 -19.50 -12.51 -2.69
CA ARG A 77 -19.60 -11.88 -1.37
C ARG A 77 -18.48 -10.86 -1.14
N PHE A 78 -17.27 -11.13 -1.63
CA PHE A 78 -16.15 -10.22 -1.53
C PHE A 78 -16.36 -9.01 -2.45
N ARG A 79 -16.82 -9.24 -3.68
CA ARG A 79 -17.23 -8.18 -4.61
C ARG A 79 -18.30 -7.27 -4.03
N ALA A 80 -19.36 -7.82 -3.43
CA ALA A 80 -20.43 -7.05 -2.80
C ALA A 80 -19.92 -6.17 -1.64
N LYS A 81 -18.99 -6.69 -0.82
CA LYS A 81 -18.33 -5.90 0.24
C LYS A 81 -17.52 -4.74 -0.33
N LEU A 82 -16.81 -4.96 -1.44
CA LEU A 82 -16.03 -3.92 -2.09
C LEU A 82 -16.92 -2.85 -2.75
N ALA A 83 -18.07 -3.26 -3.31
CA ALA A 83 -19.08 -2.32 -3.81
C ALA A 83 -19.64 -1.43 -2.68
N ALA A 84 -20.04 -2.02 -1.55
CA ALA A 84 -20.50 -1.24 -0.39
C ALA A 84 -19.40 -0.31 0.16
N LEU A 85 -18.14 -0.76 0.15
CA LEU A 85 -17.00 0.05 0.57
C LEU A 85 -16.73 1.21 -0.42
N LYS A 86 -16.90 0.97 -1.72
CA LYS A 86 -16.79 1.99 -2.77
C LYS A 86 -17.82 3.10 -2.52
N ASP A 87 -19.08 2.76 -2.30
CA ASP A 87 -20.15 3.75 -2.08
C ASP A 87 -19.89 4.59 -0.83
N LYS A 88 -19.30 4.00 0.21
CA LYS A 88 -18.91 4.71 1.43
C LYS A 88 -17.75 5.69 1.23
N TRP A 89 -16.72 5.30 0.47
CA TRP A 89 -15.51 6.11 0.29
C TRP A 89 -15.61 7.11 -0.86
N PHE A 90 -16.43 6.81 -1.87
CA PHE A 90 -16.56 7.59 -3.10
C PHE A 90 -18.05 7.76 -3.48
N PRO A 91 -18.89 8.35 -2.62
CA PRO A 91 -20.31 8.54 -2.91
C PRO A 91 -20.48 9.46 -4.13
N ASP A 92 -21.26 9.01 -5.11
CA ASP A 92 -21.62 9.74 -6.34
C ASP A 92 -20.43 10.25 -7.17
N ARG A 93 -19.24 9.68 -6.98
CA ARG A 93 -18.04 10.04 -7.75
C ARG A 93 -17.67 8.97 -8.74
N ASN A 94 -17.61 9.36 -10.01
CA ASN A 94 -16.97 8.59 -11.08
C ASN A 94 -15.53 9.06 -11.21
N LEU A 95 -14.60 8.31 -10.64
CA LEU A 95 -13.18 8.57 -10.81
C LEU A 95 -12.76 8.24 -12.24
N SER A 96 -11.73 8.90 -12.76
CA SER A 96 -11.06 8.48 -13.99
C SER A 96 -9.98 7.44 -13.70
N VAL A 97 -9.53 6.72 -14.73
CA VAL A 97 -8.40 5.77 -14.63
C VAL A 97 -7.17 6.46 -14.01
N SER A 98 -6.85 7.67 -14.45
CA SER A 98 -5.72 8.45 -13.93
C SER A 98 -5.87 8.79 -12.45
N GLN A 99 -7.08 9.13 -12.00
CA GLN A 99 -7.34 9.38 -10.57
C GLN A 99 -7.15 8.12 -9.74
N VAL A 100 -7.60 6.97 -10.24
CA VAL A 100 -7.37 5.67 -9.58
C VAL A 100 -5.88 5.36 -9.49
N MET A 101 -5.09 5.64 -10.54
CA MET A 101 -3.64 5.46 -10.53
C MET A 101 -2.97 6.36 -9.48
N ILE A 102 -3.38 7.62 -9.36
CA ILE A 102 -2.87 8.53 -8.32
C ILE A 102 -3.25 8.02 -6.92
N LEU A 103 -4.49 7.56 -6.73
CA LEU A 103 -4.94 7.01 -5.46
C LEU A 103 -4.17 5.75 -5.02
N ARG A 104 -3.58 4.99 -5.96
CA ARG A 104 -2.72 3.83 -5.62
C ARG A 104 -1.41 4.23 -4.95
N VAL A 105 -1.02 5.50 -5.06
CA VAL A 105 0.12 6.10 -4.32
C VAL A 105 -0.29 6.55 -2.92
N MET A 106 -1.59 6.62 -2.62
CA MET A 106 -2.06 7.01 -1.29
C MET A 106 -2.15 5.77 -0.39
N PRO A 107 -1.52 5.78 0.80
CA PRO A 107 -1.48 4.61 1.68
C PRO A 107 -2.81 4.34 2.40
N PHE A 108 -3.76 5.27 2.34
CA PHE A 108 -5.01 5.23 3.10
C PHE A 108 -6.13 4.43 2.42
N VAL A 109 -6.03 4.20 1.11
CA VAL A 109 -7.06 3.49 0.35
C VAL A 109 -6.66 2.03 0.17
N HIS A 110 -7.58 1.12 0.49
CA HIS A 110 -7.32 -0.31 0.42
C HIS A 110 -7.01 -0.77 -1.01
N PHE A 111 -5.94 -1.53 -1.18
CA PHE A 111 -5.47 -2.01 -2.48
C PHE A 111 -6.55 -2.77 -3.28
N HIS A 112 -7.32 -3.62 -2.60
CA HIS A 112 -8.39 -4.40 -3.22
C HIS A 112 -9.55 -3.52 -3.71
N LEU A 113 -9.83 -2.39 -3.04
CA LEU A 113 -10.86 -1.45 -3.44
C LEU A 113 -10.48 -0.73 -4.74
N LEU A 114 -9.24 -0.25 -4.84
CA LEU A 114 -8.74 0.37 -6.08
C LEU A 114 -8.58 -0.65 -7.22
N SER A 115 -8.30 -1.91 -6.88
CA SER A 115 -8.32 -3.02 -7.84
C SER A 115 -9.74 -3.24 -8.37
N PHE A 116 -10.73 -3.28 -7.50
CA PHE A 116 -12.13 -3.39 -7.88
C PHE A 116 -12.61 -2.22 -8.73
N TYR A 117 -12.30 -0.99 -8.34
CA TYR A 117 -12.68 0.21 -9.08
C TYR A 117 -12.11 0.21 -10.51
N LEU A 118 -10.82 -0.12 -10.63
CA LEU A 118 -10.19 -0.26 -11.95
C LEU A 118 -10.79 -1.41 -12.75
N MET A 119 -11.15 -2.52 -12.11
CA MET A 119 -11.80 -3.64 -12.77
C MET A 119 -13.13 -3.24 -13.41
N GLU A 120 -13.95 -2.44 -12.73
CA GLU A 120 -15.21 -1.91 -13.26
C GLU A 120 -15.04 -0.95 -14.44
N MET A 121 -13.85 -0.33 -14.59
CA MET A 121 -13.51 0.57 -15.70
C MET A 121 -13.03 -0.14 -16.95
N THR A 122 -12.73 -1.44 -16.87
CA THR A 122 -12.08 -2.19 -17.93
C THR A 122 -12.95 -3.34 -18.38
N ASN A 123 -12.91 -3.65 -19.68
CA ASN A 123 -13.77 -4.67 -20.27
C ASN A 123 -13.11 -6.06 -20.21
N THR A 124 -11.77 -6.11 -20.18
CA THR A 124 -11.03 -7.36 -20.23
C THR A 124 -9.97 -7.46 -19.14
N ARG A 125 -9.64 -8.68 -18.73
CA ARG A 125 -8.53 -8.95 -17.80
C ARG A 125 -7.20 -8.35 -18.29
N ARG A 126 -6.96 -8.35 -19.60
CA ARG A 126 -5.72 -7.80 -20.19
C ARG A 126 -5.65 -6.29 -20.02
N GLU A 127 -6.75 -5.61 -20.32
CA GLU A 127 -6.89 -4.16 -20.13
C GLU A 127 -6.74 -3.76 -18.66
N TYR A 128 -7.42 -4.49 -17.76
CA TYR A 128 -7.24 -4.33 -16.31
C TYR A 128 -5.76 -4.45 -15.91
N MET A 129 -5.09 -5.54 -16.32
CA MET A 129 -3.70 -5.78 -15.94
C MET A 129 -2.75 -4.72 -16.50
N TYR A 130 -3.01 -4.24 -17.72
CA TYR A 130 -2.23 -3.16 -18.34
C TYR A 130 -2.32 -1.86 -17.53
N TYR A 131 -3.53 -1.35 -17.28
CA TYR A 131 -3.70 -0.12 -16.50
C TYR A 131 -3.27 -0.29 -15.04
N SER A 132 -3.48 -1.48 -14.48
CA SER A 132 -3.09 -1.79 -13.12
C SER A 132 -1.57 -1.76 -12.98
N ALA A 133 -0.84 -2.43 -13.89
CA ALA A 133 0.61 -2.39 -13.91
C ALA A 133 1.12 -0.95 -14.03
N LEU A 134 0.62 -0.17 -15.00
CA LEU A 134 1.00 1.24 -15.14
C LEU A 134 0.78 2.05 -13.85
N GLY A 135 -0.35 1.84 -13.17
CA GLY A 135 -0.69 2.51 -11.91
C GLY A 135 0.15 2.08 -10.71
N LEU A 136 0.91 0.98 -10.82
CA LEU A 136 1.77 0.45 -9.77
C LEU A 136 3.24 0.84 -9.91
N ILE A 137 3.63 1.42 -11.04
CA ILE A 137 4.99 1.94 -11.26
C ILE A 137 5.31 3.04 -10.24
N ALA A 138 4.41 4.03 -10.12
CA ALA A 138 4.60 5.16 -9.21
C ALA A 138 4.78 4.74 -7.73
N PRO A 139 3.89 3.94 -7.12
CA PRO A 139 4.09 3.50 -5.73
C PRO A 139 5.30 2.58 -5.57
N ALA A 140 5.62 1.73 -6.55
CA ALA A 140 6.81 0.88 -6.49
C ALA A 140 8.10 1.71 -6.43
N ILE A 141 8.23 2.73 -7.28
CA ILE A 141 9.39 3.62 -7.30
C ILE A 141 9.43 4.49 -6.05
N LEU A 142 8.33 5.20 -5.76
CA LEU A 142 8.27 6.21 -4.72
C LEU A 142 8.58 5.60 -3.35
N TYR A 143 7.91 4.50 -2.99
CA TYR A 143 8.09 3.90 -1.67
C TYR A 143 9.42 3.19 -1.53
N THR A 144 9.91 2.53 -2.58
CA THR A 144 11.23 1.89 -2.55
C THR A 144 12.34 2.93 -2.38
N ALA A 145 12.20 4.14 -2.95
CA ALA A 145 13.17 5.22 -2.78
C ALA A 145 13.37 5.62 -1.29
N PHE A 146 12.34 5.49 -0.46
CA PHE A 146 12.42 5.72 0.98
C PHE A 146 13.17 4.61 1.74
N GLY A 147 13.54 3.50 1.09
CA GLY A 147 14.32 2.41 1.68
C GLY A 147 15.62 2.88 2.33
N LYS A 148 16.38 3.72 1.63
CA LYS A 148 17.64 4.29 2.15
C LYS A 148 17.39 5.35 3.23
N ALA A 149 16.28 6.08 3.13
CA ALA A 149 15.94 7.09 4.12
C ALA A 149 15.72 6.47 5.51
N ILE A 150 15.13 5.27 5.59
CA ILE A 150 14.94 4.58 6.88
C ILE A 150 16.27 4.30 7.60
N SER A 151 17.35 3.98 6.89
CA SER A 151 18.66 3.76 7.53
C SER A 151 19.32 5.06 8.02
N GLU A 152 18.96 6.20 7.44
CA GLU A 152 19.57 7.50 7.75
C GLU A 152 18.74 8.30 8.76
N PHE A 153 17.47 7.95 8.99
CA PHE A 153 16.61 8.64 9.95
C PHE A 153 16.97 8.23 11.39
N PRO A 154 17.47 9.17 12.22
CA PRO A 154 17.71 8.88 13.61
C PRO A 154 16.38 8.65 14.35
N TRP A 155 16.39 7.78 15.35
CA TRP A 155 15.20 7.34 16.10
C TRP A 155 14.34 8.48 16.67
N TYR A 156 14.98 9.62 17.00
CA TYR A 156 14.28 10.82 17.48
C TYR A 156 13.45 11.52 16.39
N ALA A 157 13.86 11.43 15.12
CA ALA A 157 13.10 11.97 13.99
C ALA A 157 11.85 11.12 13.70
N THR A 158 11.97 9.80 13.86
CA THR A 158 10.83 8.89 13.81
C THR A 158 9.85 9.17 14.96
N LEU A 159 10.37 9.31 16.20
CA LEU A 159 9.55 9.61 17.37
C LEU A 159 8.85 10.97 17.26
N SER A 160 9.54 12.01 16.77
CA SER A 160 8.95 13.33 16.58
C SER A 160 7.86 13.34 15.51
N MET A 161 8.02 12.55 14.44
CA MET A 161 6.98 12.37 13.41
C MET A 161 5.71 11.72 14.01
N PHE A 162 5.86 10.67 14.82
CA PHE A 162 4.72 10.04 15.50
C PHE A 162 4.03 10.99 16.48
N LEU A 163 4.79 11.78 17.25
CA LEU A 163 4.24 12.79 18.16
C LEU A 163 3.49 13.90 17.40
N LEU A 164 4.04 14.36 16.27
CA LEU A 164 3.38 15.33 15.40
C LEU A 164 2.07 14.78 14.84
N LEU A 165 2.07 13.54 14.34
CA LEU A 165 0.84 12.89 13.87
C LEU A 165 -0.19 12.76 14.99
N ALA A 166 0.21 12.30 16.18
CA ALA A 166 -0.68 12.19 17.33
C ALA A 166 -1.26 13.55 17.75
N ALA A 167 -0.45 14.62 17.70
CA ALA A 167 -0.90 15.98 17.96
C ALA A 167 -1.90 16.48 16.91
N ILE A 168 -1.64 16.23 15.63
CA ILE A 168 -2.55 16.57 14.52
C ILE A 168 -3.88 15.82 14.68
N PHE A 169 -3.85 14.51 14.93
CA PHE A 169 -5.07 13.72 15.17
C PHE A 169 -5.86 14.25 16.37
N SER A 170 -5.18 14.51 17.49
CA SER A 170 -5.82 15.08 18.69
C SER A 170 -6.41 16.46 18.43
N PHE A 171 -5.78 17.26 17.58
CA PHE A 171 -6.27 18.58 17.20
C PHE A 171 -7.50 18.50 16.30
N ILE A 172 -7.47 17.64 15.28
CA ILE A 172 -8.61 17.39 14.38
C ILE A 172 -9.81 16.88 15.19
N ASP A 173 -9.59 15.96 16.12
CA ASP A 173 -10.65 15.38 16.96
C ASP A 173 -11.26 16.42 17.91
N LYS A 174 -10.42 17.26 18.54
CA LYS A 174 -10.89 18.40 19.34
C LYS A 174 -11.66 19.43 18.50
N TRP A 175 -11.23 19.68 17.27
CA TRP A 175 -11.89 20.64 16.37
C TRP A 175 -13.26 20.12 15.90
N HIS A 176 -13.36 18.84 15.53
CA HIS A 176 -14.63 18.20 15.21
C HIS A 176 -15.59 18.17 16.41
N SER A 177 -15.09 17.80 17.60
CA SER A 177 -15.87 17.79 18.84
C SER A 177 -16.38 19.17 19.25
N ARG A 178 -15.62 20.24 18.97
CA ARG A 178 -16.05 21.63 19.22
C ARG A 178 -17.13 22.10 18.25
N LYS A 179 -17.00 21.81 16.94
CA LYS A 179 -18.03 22.15 15.95
C LYS A 179 -19.37 21.46 16.25
N GLN A 180 -19.34 20.20 16.67
CA GLN A 180 -20.56 19.44 16.98
C GLN A 180 -21.32 19.95 18.22
N LYS A 181 -20.64 20.64 19.14
CA LYS A 181 -21.28 21.30 20.31
C LYS A 181 -21.90 22.65 19.95
N LEU A 182 -21.31 23.38 19.00
CA LEU A 182 -21.81 24.70 18.57
C LEU A 182 -23.07 24.60 17.70
N ASP A 183 -23.20 23.56 16.86
CA ASP A 183 -24.42 23.33 16.04
C ASP A 183 -25.63 22.81 16.85
N LYS A 184 -25.45 22.46 18.14
CA LYS A 184 -26.49 21.95 19.03
C LYS A 184 -26.97 22.96 20.08
N THR A 185 -26.49 24.20 20.03
CA THR A 185 -26.86 25.29 20.95
C THR A 185 -27.56 26.38 20.14
#